data_AF-A0A1G8IDZ1-F1
#
_entry.id   AF-A0A1G8IDZ1-F1
#
_cell.length_a   1.000
_cell.length_b   1.000
_cell.length_c   1.000
_cell.angle_alpha   90.00
_cell.angle_beta   90.00
_cell.angle_gamma   90.00
#
_symmetry.space_group_name_H-M   'P 1'
#
loop_
_entity.id
_entity.type
_entity.pdbx_description
1 polymer ?
#
loop_
_entity_poly.entity_id
_entity_poly.type
_entity_poly.pdbx_seq_one_letter_code
_entity_poly.pdbx_strand_id
1 'polypeptide(L)'
;MSRELDSVYHPPADEYIRPAKKMLLRPEGRVDSHYVRGARFHPSAFSRLHHGQRVEVELVPEPGNPHDRWAVALYIDSDRIGYIASEMAGPWQDFVVTCNRRGTAVCALGVIDKERGNVAATIFLPWEKELGSLAMEEGVVLQCDRLIAVLAPEERREIVATGGWNGLTSKHAKILHRAKTMAPDLNWKSNSKGHKWDSIPSQIVWRIESLKDGEENSRRHSKGK
;
A
#
# COMPACT_ATOMS: atom_id res chain seq x y z
N MET A 1 -8.12 0.87 37.34
CA MET A 1 -8.51 1.33 35.99
C MET A 1 -8.00 0.29 34.99
N SER A 2 -8.79 -0.75 34.69
CA SER A 2 -8.48 -1.70 33.63
C SER A 2 -8.52 -0.95 32.31
N ARG A 3 -7.37 -0.85 31.63
CA ARG A 3 -7.34 -0.38 30.25
C ARG A 3 -8.07 -1.43 29.40
N GLU A 4 -9.16 -1.04 28.74
CA GLU A 4 -9.77 -1.77 27.62
C GLU A 4 -8.76 -1.88 26.46
N LEU A 5 -7.72 -2.69 26.63
CA LEU A 5 -6.65 -2.88 25.64
C LEU A 5 -6.90 -4.05 24.69
N ASP A 6 -8.06 -4.71 24.78
CA ASP A 6 -8.28 -6.03 24.15
C ASP A 6 -9.44 -6.09 23.15
N SER A 7 -10.06 -4.97 22.75
CA SER A 7 -11.07 -5.04 21.69
C SER A 7 -10.38 -5.18 20.33
N VAL A 8 -10.39 -6.40 19.77
CA VAL A 8 -10.06 -6.65 18.36
C VAL A 8 -10.92 -5.73 17.50
N TYR A 9 -10.28 -4.91 16.66
CA TYR A 9 -11.01 -4.04 15.75
C TYR A 9 -11.80 -4.88 14.74
N HIS A 10 -13.12 -4.68 14.71
CA HIS A 10 -13.99 -5.27 13.71
C HIS A 10 -14.38 -4.16 12.72
N PRO A 11 -13.94 -4.24 11.45
CA PRO A 11 -14.29 -3.24 10.45
C PRO A 11 -15.82 -3.20 10.30
N PRO A 12 -16.43 -2.01 10.19
CA PRO A 12 -17.85 -1.91 9.90
C PRO A 12 -18.14 -2.52 8.52
N ALA A 13 -19.36 -2.99 8.31
CA ALA A 13 -19.73 -3.78 7.12
C ALA A 13 -19.56 -3.02 5.78
N ASP A 14 -19.48 -1.70 5.82
CA ASP A 14 -19.31 -0.81 4.68
C ASP A 14 -17.87 -0.32 4.47
N GLU A 15 -16.94 -0.59 5.40
CA GLU A 15 -15.53 -0.19 5.25
C GLU A 15 -14.81 -0.99 4.17
N TYR A 16 -15.08 -2.29 4.09
CA TYR A 16 -14.55 -3.16 3.04
C TYR A 16 -15.65 -4.05 2.48
N ILE A 17 -15.91 -3.87 1.19
CA ILE A 17 -16.74 -4.77 0.40
C ILE A 17 -15.81 -5.49 -0.57
N ARG A 18 -15.71 -6.81 -0.42
CA ARG A 18 -14.82 -7.65 -1.22
C ARG A 18 -15.11 -7.46 -2.71
N PRO A 19 -14.13 -6.99 -3.51
CA PRO A 19 -14.33 -6.87 -4.95
C PRO A 19 -14.50 -8.22 -5.65
N ALA A 20 -15.19 -8.22 -6.80
CA ALA A 20 -15.48 -9.46 -7.53
C ALA A 20 -14.27 -10.02 -8.28
N LYS A 21 -13.39 -9.15 -8.80
CA LYS A 21 -12.15 -9.58 -9.43
C LYS A 21 -11.09 -9.80 -8.37
N LYS A 22 -10.10 -10.60 -8.72
CA LYS A 22 -8.97 -10.89 -7.85
C LYS A 22 -7.67 -10.82 -8.63
N MET A 23 -6.69 -10.16 -8.04
CA MET A 23 -5.31 -10.13 -8.49
C MET A 23 -4.46 -10.92 -7.51
N LEU A 24 -3.80 -11.96 -7.99
CA LEU A 24 -2.79 -12.68 -7.23
C LEU A 24 -1.44 -12.05 -7.52
N LEU A 25 -0.82 -11.45 -6.50
CA LEU A 25 0.53 -10.93 -6.54
C LEU A 25 1.51 -12.07 -6.78
N ARG A 26 2.27 -11.96 -7.86
CA ARG A 26 3.33 -12.89 -8.24
C ARG A 26 4.64 -12.12 -8.26
N PRO A 27 5.46 -12.21 -7.21
CA PRO A 27 6.78 -11.58 -7.22
C PRO A 27 7.65 -12.21 -8.32
N GLU A 28 7.90 -11.48 -9.40
CA GLU A 28 8.78 -11.86 -10.50
C GLU A 28 10.19 -11.31 -10.25
N GLY A 29 10.82 -11.75 -9.16
CA GLY A 29 12.13 -11.23 -8.77
C GLY A 29 12.39 -11.34 -7.29
N ARG A 30 12.65 -10.19 -6.65
CA ARG A 30 12.98 -10.17 -5.23
C ARG A 30 11.70 -10.30 -4.41
N VAL A 31 11.55 -11.45 -3.78
CA VAL A 31 10.46 -11.70 -2.84
C VAL A 31 10.81 -11.07 -1.49
N ASP A 32 9.90 -10.27 -0.95
CA ASP A 32 9.93 -9.87 0.44
C ASP A 32 9.08 -10.84 1.27
N SER A 33 9.70 -11.45 2.27
CA SER A 33 9.07 -12.45 3.14
C SER A 33 8.57 -11.75 4.39
N HIS A 34 7.28 -11.47 4.44
CA HIS A 34 6.68 -10.76 5.56
C HIS A 34 6.10 -11.72 6.57
N TYR A 35 6.61 -11.64 7.79
CA TYR A 35 6.01 -12.33 8.92
C TYR A 35 4.68 -11.67 9.29
N VAL A 36 3.61 -12.45 9.38
CA VAL A 36 2.29 -11.93 9.77
C VAL A 36 2.34 -11.43 11.21
N ARG A 37 2.08 -10.14 11.40
CA ARG A 37 2.06 -9.52 12.72
C ARG A 37 0.71 -9.74 13.39
N GLY A 38 0.73 -9.93 14.71
CA GLY A 38 -0.48 -10.10 15.49
C GLY A 38 -1.14 -11.49 15.38
N ALA A 39 -0.51 -12.47 14.72
CA ALA A 39 -1.06 -13.82 14.56
C ALA A 39 -1.50 -14.48 15.88
N ARG A 40 -0.79 -14.22 16.98
CA ARG A 40 -1.14 -14.71 18.33
C ARG A 40 -2.53 -14.29 18.82
N PHE A 41 -3.11 -13.24 18.26
CA PHE A 41 -4.45 -12.75 18.61
C PHE A 41 -5.56 -13.42 17.79
N HIS A 42 -5.18 -14.30 16.84
CA HIS A 42 -6.12 -14.98 15.92
C HIS A 42 -5.92 -16.50 15.87
N PRO A 43 -5.81 -17.21 17.02
CA PRO A 43 -5.48 -18.65 17.02
C PRO A 43 -6.52 -19.52 16.30
N SER A 44 -7.80 -19.12 16.30
CA SER A 44 -8.88 -19.85 15.62
C SER A 44 -8.69 -19.90 14.10
N ALA A 45 -8.15 -18.84 13.50
CA ALA A 45 -7.90 -18.77 12.05
C ALA A 45 -6.87 -19.81 11.58
N PHE A 46 -6.02 -20.29 12.49
CA PHE A 46 -4.99 -21.30 12.20
C PHE A 46 -5.41 -22.73 12.57
N SER A 47 -6.57 -22.93 13.21
CA SER A 47 -6.98 -24.24 13.77
C SER A 47 -7.09 -25.36 12.73
N ARG A 48 -7.36 -25.00 11.48
CA ARG A 48 -7.53 -25.92 10.33
C ARG A 48 -6.31 -25.96 9.41
N LEU A 49 -5.24 -25.25 9.76
CA LEU A 49 -4.06 -25.05 8.93
C LEU A 49 -2.88 -25.86 9.46
N HIS A 50 -2.08 -26.39 8.55
CA HIS A 50 -0.92 -27.21 8.90
C HIS A 50 0.40 -26.50 8.55
N HIS A 51 1.43 -26.73 9.36
CA HIS A 51 2.77 -26.22 9.07
C HIS A 51 3.24 -26.69 7.68
N GLY A 52 3.80 -25.77 6.89
CA GLY A 52 4.23 -25.99 5.51
C GLY A 52 3.09 -25.86 4.47
N GLN A 53 1.83 -25.72 4.90
CA GLN A 53 0.71 -25.52 3.98
C GLN A 53 0.87 -24.20 3.22
N ARG A 54 0.78 -24.27 1.90
CA ARG A 54 0.67 -23.08 1.04
C ARG A 54 -0.74 -22.56 1.09
N VAL A 55 -0.88 -21.26 1.27
CA VAL A 55 -2.16 -20.58 1.40
C VAL A 55 -2.18 -19.36 0.50
N GLU A 56 -3.38 -18.96 0.13
CA GLU A 56 -3.62 -17.66 -0.46
C GLU A 56 -4.12 -16.73 0.64
N VAL A 57 -3.53 -15.54 0.69
CA VAL A 57 -3.81 -14.53 1.71
C VAL A 57 -4.34 -13.28 1.03
N GLU A 58 -5.53 -12.86 1.41
CA GLU A 58 -6.11 -11.59 0.96
C GLU A 58 -5.62 -10.44 1.84
N LEU A 59 -5.27 -9.33 1.18
CA LEU A 59 -4.90 -8.07 1.82
C LEU A 59 -6.14 -7.17 1.89
N VAL A 60 -6.55 -6.82 3.12
CA VAL A 60 -7.76 -6.04 3.38
C VAL A 60 -7.39 -4.73 4.08
N PRO A 61 -7.68 -3.55 3.50
CA PRO A 61 -7.35 -2.28 4.12
C PRO A 61 -8.33 -1.96 5.26
N GLU A 62 -7.82 -1.45 6.38
CA GLU A 62 -8.65 -1.04 7.53
C GLU A 62 -8.40 0.44 7.90
N PRO A 63 -8.86 1.41 7.08
CA PRO A 63 -8.59 2.83 7.30
C PRO A 63 -9.18 3.40 8.61
N GLY A 64 -10.23 2.78 9.15
CA GLY A 64 -10.91 3.11 10.39
C GLY A 64 -10.32 2.43 11.63
N ASN A 65 -9.28 1.60 11.48
CA ASN A 65 -8.63 0.95 12.60
C ASN A 65 -8.05 2.00 13.57
N PRO A 66 -8.43 1.98 14.87
CA PRO A 66 -8.08 3.04 15.83
C PRO A 66 -6.60 3.02 16.24
N HIS A 67 -5.90 1.92 15.99
CA HIS A 67 -4.49 1.74 16.37
C HIS A 67 -3.55 2.13 15.23
N ASP A 68 -3.93 1.82 13.99
CA ASP A 68 -3.15 2.15 12.81
C ASP A 68 -4.06 2.41 11.61
N ARG A 69 -4.21 3.67 11.22
CA ARG A 69 -4.99 4.07 10.03
C ARG A 69 -4.42 3.53 8.71
N TRP A 70 -3.21 2.98 8.73
CA TRP A 70 -2.53 2.34 7.60
C TRP A 70 -2.66 0.82 7.63
N ALA A 71 -3.33 0.26 8.64
CA ALA A 71 -3.47 -1.18 8.79
C ALA A 71 -3.95 -1.85 7.49
N VAL A 72 -3.26 -2.94 7.16
CA VAL A 72 -3.66 -3.91 6.15
C VAL A 72 -3.75 -5.24 6.85
N ALA A 73 -4.99 -5.68 7.08
CA ALA A 73 -5.28 -6.99 7.64
C ALA A 73 -5.08 -8.08 6.59
N LEU A 74 -4.72 -9.27 7.07
CA LEU A 74 -4.44 -10.44 6.26
C LEU A 74 -5.48 -11.51 6.56
N TYR A 75 -6.09 -12.07 5.52
CA TYR A 75 -7.20 -13.00 5.62
C TYR A 75 -6.93 -14.31 4.87
N ILE A 76 -7.32 -15.43 5.47
CA ILE A 76 -7.41 -16.76 4.82
C ILE A 76 -8.85 -17.23 4.96
N ASP A 77 -9.53 -17.55 3.87
CA ASP A 77 -10.91 -18.06 3.87
C ASP A 77 -11.90 -17.22 4.71
N SER A 78 -11.72 -15.89 4.73
CA SER A 78 -12.48 -14.91 5.54
C SER A 78 -12.13 -14.85 7.04
N ASP A 79 -11.19 -15.66 7.51
CA ASP A 79 -10.63 -15.57 8.85
C ASP A 79 -9.42 -14.64 8.85
N ARG A 80 -9.42 -13.60 9.71
CA ARG A 80 -8.26 -12.72 9.87
C ARG A 80 -7.13 -13.49 10.57
N ILE A 81 -5.95 -13.49 9.96
CA ILE A 81 -4.75 -14.15 10.49
C ILE A 81 -3.74 -13.17 11.10
N GLY A 82 -3.93 -11.87 10.89
CA GLY A 82 -3.06 -10.81 11.42
C GLY A 82 -2.97 -9.63 10.46
N TYR A 83 -1.81 -8.97 10.42
CA TYR A 83 -1.57 -7.74 9.67
C TYR A 83 -0.20 -7.71 9.01
N ILE A 84 -0.08 -6.87 7.97
CA ILE A 84 1.22 -6.37 7.50
C ILE A 84 1.86 -5.54 8.63
N ALA A 85 3.19 -5.56 8.73
CA ALA A 85 3.90 -4.75 9.71
C ALA A 85 3.67 -3.25 9.46
N SER A 86 3.44 -2.49 10.53
CA SER A 86 2.99 -1.08 10.47
C SER A 86 3.94 -0.19 9.66
N GLU A 87 5.25 -0.45 9.75
CA GLU A 87 6.29 0.25 9.01
C GLU A 87 6.17 0.15 7.48
N MET A 88 5.47 -0.87 6.96
CA MET A 88 5.26 -1.09 5.53
C MET A 88 3.79 -0.93 5.13
N ALA A 89 2.88 -0.79 6.10
CA ALA A 89 1.44 -0.85 5.84
C ALA A 89 0.96 0.34 4.98
N GLY A 90 1.63 1.49 5.05
CA GLY A 90 1.27 2.68 4.27
C GLY A 90 1.20 2.45 2.76
N PRO A 91 2.36 2.17 2.11
CA PRO A 91 2.41 1.87 0.68
C PRO A 91 1.51 0.71 0.25
N TRP A 92 1.42 -0.34 1.06
CA TRP A 92 0.54 -1.47 0.78
C TRP A 92 -0.94 -1.08 0.84
N GLN A 93 -1.37 -0.30 1.84
CA GLN A 93 -2.75 0.13 1.93
C GLN A 93 -3.13 1.02 0.74
N ASP A 94 -2.23 1.92 0.32
CA ASP A 94 -2.46 2.77 -0.86
C ASP A 94 -2.68 1.94 -2.12
N PHE A 95 -1.85 0.91 -2.32
CA PHE A 95 -1.96 -0.01 -3.43
C PHE A 95 -3.29 -0.78 -3.38
N VAL A 96 -3.57 -1.43 -2.24
CA VAL A 96 -4.77 -2.25 -2.05
C VAL A 96 -6.06 -1.43 -2.21
N VAL A 97 -6.13 -0.23 -1.63
CA VAL A 97 -7.30 0.66 -1.77
C VAL A 97 -7.52 1.04 -3.24
N THR A 98 -6.45 1.32 -3.97
CA THR A 98 -6.54 1.69 -5.39
C THR A 98 -7.07 0.52 -6.22
N CYS A 99 -6.57 -0.70 -6.00
CA CYS A 99 -7.09 -1.91 -6.64
C CYS A 99 -8.56 -2.18 -6.29
N ASN A 100 -8.92 -2.06 -5.01
CA ASN A 100 -10.27 -2.30 -4.53
C ASN A 100 -11.30 -1.35 -5.17
N ARG A 101 -10.97 -0.05 -5.28
CA ARG A 101 -11.81 0.94 -5.96
C ARG A 101 -12.01 0.66 -7.45
N ARG A 102 -11.09 -0.08 -8.06
CA ARG A 102 -11.16 -0.55 -9.45
C ARG A 102 -11.83 -1.92 -9.58
N GLY A 103 -12.36 -2.46 -8.48
CA GLY A 103 -13.11 -3.70 -8.46
C GLY A 103 -12.24 -4.96 -8.34
N THR A 104 -11.00 -4.84 -7.86
CA THR A 104 -10.04 -5.95 -7.77
C THR A 104 -9.52 -6.13 -6.33
N ALA A 105 -9.79 -7.30 -5.74
CA ALA A 105 -9.21 -7.74 -4.47
C ALA A 105 -7.74 -8.13 -4.67
N VAL A 106 -6.88 -7.79 -3.70
CA VAL A 106 -5.45 -8.10 -3.75
C VAL A 106 -5.16 -9.33 -2.89
N CYS A 107 -4.54 -10.34 -3.49
CA CYS A 107 -4.14 -11.56 -2.82
C CYS A 107 -2.65 -11.82 -3.02
N ALA A 108 -2.03 -12.51 -2.07
CA ALA A 108 -0.65 -12.98 -2.16
C ALA A 108 -0.57 -14.46 -1.79
N LEU A 109 0.53 -15.11 -2.16
CA LEU A 109 0.83 -16.45 -1.67
C LEU A 109 1.52 -16.35 -0.30
N GLY A 110 1.27 -17.33 0.55
CA GLY A 110 1.95 -17.49 1.82
C GLY A 110 2.19 -18.95 2.17
N VAL A 111 2.93 -19.15 3.25
CA VAL A 111 3.16 -20.46 3.87
C VAL A 111 2.87 -20.37 5.36
N ILE A 112 2.22 -21.39 5.89
CA ILE A 112 1.98 -21.55 7.33
C ILE A 112 3.26 -22.03 7.98
N ASP A 113 3.70 -21.31 9.01
CA ASP A 113 4.96 -21.56 9.70
C ASP A 113 4.73 -21.69 11.22
N LYS A 114 5.78 -22.04 11.96
CA LYS A 114 5.80 -22.03 13.42
C LYS A 114 6.86 -21.04 13.91
N GLU A 115 6.44 -19.94 14.53
CA GLU A 115 7.36 -19.05 15.25
C GLU A 115 7.27 -19.33 16.74
N ARG A 116 8.42 -19.72 17.33
CA ARG A 116 8.56 -19.95 18.77
C ARG A 116 7.48 -20.90 19.33
N GLY A 117 7.09 -21.90 18.55
CA GLY A 117 6.08 -22.89 18.91
C GLY A 117 4.63 -22.50 18.61
N ASN A 118 4.35 -21.26 18.19
CA ASN A 118 3.01 -20.82 17.79
C ASN A 118 2.84 -20.93 16.28
N VAL A 119 1.64 -21.33 15.83
CA VAL A 119 1.30 -21.30 14.40
C VAL A 119 1.20 -19.85 13.96
N ALA A 120 1.82 -19.54 12.84
CA ALA A 120 1.83 -18.23 12.21
C ALA A 120 1.93 -18.39 10.70
N ALA A 121 2.08 -17.29 9.96
CA ALA A 121 2.22 -17.32 8.52
C ALA A 121 3.32 -16.36 8.07
N THR A 122 3.95 -16.72 6.95
CA THR A 122 4.81 -15.84 6.16
C THR A 122 4.13 -15.61 4.82
N ILE A 123 3.96 -14.35 4.43
CA ILE A 123 3.42 -13.98 3.11
C ILE A 123 4.54 -13.51 2.19
N PHE A 124 4.41 -13.82 0.92
CA PHE A 124 5.37 -13.49 -0.12
C PHE A 124 4.83 -12.32 -0.92
N LEU A 125 5.37 -11.14 -0.66
CA LEU A 125 5.01 -9.94 -1.38
C LEU A 125 6.13 -9.52 -2.35
N PRO A 126 5.78 -8.90 -3.49
CA PRO A 126 6.72 -8.11 -4.27
C PRO A 126 7.49 -7.13 -3.40
N TRP A 127 8.76 -6.91 -3.73
CA TRP A 127 9.52 -5.85 -3.06
C TRP A 127 8.81 -4.51 -3.26
N GLU A 128 8.79 -3.64 -2.24
CA GLU A 128 8.07 -2.35 -2.28
C GLU A 128 8.35 -1.53 -3.55
N LYS A 129 9.59 -1.57 -4.07
CA LYS A 129 9.96 -0.86 -5.31
C LYS A 129 9.22 -1.36 -6.54
N GLU A 130 8.75 -2.61 -6.53
CA GLU A 130 7.97 -3.23 -7.61
C GLU A 130 6.49 -2.82 -7.55
N LEU A 131 6.01 -2.27 -6.42
CA LEU A 131 4.64 -1.75 -6.31
C LEU A 131 4.36 -0.62 -7.31
N GLY A 132 5.39 0.19 -7.61
CA GLY A 132 5.30 1.20 -8.66
C GLY A 132 4.95 0.59 -10.01
N SER A 133 5.65 -0.47 -10.40
CA SER A 133 5.42 -1.23 -11.64
C SER A 133 4.03 -1.87 -11.67
N LEU A 134 3.64 -2.55 -10.60
CA LEU A 134 2.31 -3.18 -10.48
C LEU A 134 1.18 -2.15 -10.57
N ALA A 135 1.35 -0.99 -9.94
CA ALA A 135 0.41 0.11 -10.07
C ALA A 135 0.34 0.62 -11.52
N MET A 136 1.43 0.58 -12.30
CA MET A 136 1.40 0.95 -13.72
C MET A 136 0.52 0.02 -14.53
N GLU A 137 0.63 -1.29 -14.31
CA GLU A 137 -0.15 -2.32 -15.00
C GLU A 137 -1.65 -2.16 -14.73
N GLU A 138 -2.01 -1.74 -13.52
CA GLU A 138 -3.39 -1.46 -13.14
C GLU A 138 -3.91 -0.11 -13.67
N GLY A 139 -3.15 0.62 -14.49
CA GLY A 139 -3.57 1.90 -15.09
C GLY A 139 -3.54 3.08 -14.11
N VAL A 140 -2.84 2.94 -12.98
CA VAL A 140 -2.69 4.00 -11.97
C VAL A 140 -1.79 5.13 -12.47
N VAL A 141 -0.78 4.80 -13.28
CA VAL A 141 0.14 5.81 -13.87
C VAL A 141 -0.61 6.86 -14.67
N LEU A 142 -1.63 6.47 -15.44
CA LEU A 142 -2.41 7.41 -16.24
C LEU A 142 -3.11 8.45 -15.36
N GLN A 143 -3.57 8.06 -14.16
CA GLN A 143 -4.18 8.98 -13.20
C GLN A 143 -3.14 9.93 -12.60
N CYS A 144 -1.98 9.41 -12.20
CA CYS A 144 -0.87 10.23 -11.73
C CYS A 144 -0.42 11.24 -12.80
N ASP A 145 -0.31 10.80 -14.06
CA ASP A 145 0.08 11.65 -15.19
C ASP A 145 -0.94 12.75 -15.45
N ARG A 146 -2.24 12.44 -15.45
CA ARG A 146 -3.30 13.45 -15.57
C ARG A 146 -3.23 14.48 -14.45
N LEU A 147 -3.01 14.03 -13.22
CA LEU A 147 -2.88 14.92 -12.07
C LEU A 147 -1.66 15.85 -12.22
N ILE A 148 -0.50 15.30 -12.60
CA ILE A 148 0.74 16.08 -12.77
C ILE A 148 0.63 17.04 -13.96
N ALA A 149 -0.07 16.65 -15.03
CA ALA A 149 -0.24 17.46 -16.24
C ALA A 149 -1.08 18.73 -16.00
N VAL A 150 -2.03 18.71 -15.06
CA VAL A 150 -2.87 19.88 -14.74
C VAL A 150 -2.21 20.87 -13.77
N LEU A 151 -1.04 20.54 -13.22
CA LEU A 151 -0.30 21.45 -12.35
C LEU A 151 0.30 22.61 -13.17
N ALA A 152 0.43 23.78 -12.55
CA ALA A 152 1.14 24.88 -13.18
C ALA A 152 2.59 24.46 -13.51
N PRO A 153 3.18 24.89 -14.64
CA PRO A 153 4.52 24.44 -15.04
C PRO A 153 5.60 24.62 -13.96
N GLU A 154 5.54 25.72 -13.21
CA GLU A 154 6.47 25.97 -12.10
C GLU A 154 6.29 25.02 -10.93
N GLU A 155 5.04 24.75 -10.55
CA GLU A 155 4.71 23.81 -9.48
C GLU A 155 5.15 22.39 -9.84
N ARG A 156 4.91 21.98 -11.09
CA ARG A 156 5.37 20.70 -11.61
C ARG A 156 6.89 20.59 -11.56
N ARG A 157 7.62 21.60 -12.04
CA ARG A 157 9.09 21.61 -11.99
C ARG A 157 9.62 21.53 -10.56
N GLU A 158 9.04 22.30 -9.64
CA GLU A 158 9.42 22.29 -8.23
C GLU A 158 9.22 20.91 -7.60
N ILE A 159 8.04 20.30 -7.81
CA ILE A 159 7.71 18.98 -7.26
C ILE A 159 8.63 17.89 -7.82
N VAL A 160 8.84 17.86 -9.15
CA VAL A 160 9.71 16.86 -9.79
C VAL A 160 11.16 17.04 -9.36
N ALA A 161 11.68 18.27 -9.29
CA ALA A 161 13.05 18.52 -8.85
C ALA A 161 13.28 18.08 -7.40
N THR A 162 12.30 18.32 -6.54
CA THR A 162 12.35 17.94 -5.13
C THR A 162 12.46 16.41 -4.93
N GLY A 163 11.83 15.63 -5.81
CA GLY A 163 11.88 14.17 -5.78
C GLY A 163 10.91 13.54 -4.79
N GLY A 164 11.13 12.26 -4.47
CA GLY A 164 10.18 11.41 -3.75
C GLY A 164 10.07 11.61 -2.25
N TRP A 165 10.01 10.51 -1.50
CA TRP A 165 9.58 10.46 -0.09
C TRP A 165 10.24 11.49 0.82
N ASN A 166 11.55 11.71 0.66
CA ASN A 166 12.32 12.61 1.51
C ASN A 166 12.28 14.08 1.08
N GLY A 167 11.78 14.37 -0.12
CA GLY A 167 11.73 15.71 -0.66
C GLY A 167 10.38 16.40 -0.45
N LEU A 168 9.28 15.67 -0.58
CA LEU A 168 7.95 16.28 -0.65
C LEU A 168 7.55 17.00 0.65
N THR A 169 7.10 18.24 0.49
CA THR A 169 6.74 19.11 1.62
C THR A 169 5.23 19.24 1.76
N SER A 170 4.79 19.91 2.83
CA SER A 170 3.39 20.30 3.01
C SER A 170 2.85 21.21 1.91
N LYS A 171 3.73 22.02 1.28
CA LYS A 171 3.36 22.85 0.13
C LYS A 171 3.00 21.96 -1.05
N HIS A 172 3.83 20.95 -1.34
CA HIS A 172 3.59 19.99 -2.42
C HIS A 172 2.29 19.19 -2.19
N ALA A 173 2.04 18.73 -0.96
CA ALA A 173 0.79 18.06 -0.62
C ALA A 173 -0.43 18.93 -0.94
N LYS A 174 -0.42 20.22 -0.57
CA LYS A 174 -1.52 21.16 -0.90
C LYS A 174 -1.72 21.31 -2.40
N ILE A 175 -0.63 21.45 -3.17
CA ILE A 175 -0.68 21.58 -4.62
C ILE A 175 -1.34 20.34 -5.25
N LEU A 176 -0.85 19.15 -4.87
CA LEU A 176 -1.35 17.86 -5.39
C LEU A 176 -2.82 17.63 -5.01
N HIS A 177 -3.22 17.97 -3.77
CA HIS A 177 -4.61 17.84 -3.31
C HIS A 177 -5.59 18.70 -4.11
N ARG A 178 -5.19 19.85 -4.66
CA ARG A 178 -6.07 20.67 -5.52
C ARG A 178 -6.44 19.94 -6.81
N ALA A 179 -5.58 19.04 -7.28
CA ALA A 179 -5.77 18.27 -8.51
C ALA A 179 -6.27 16.83 -8.26
N LYS A 180 -6.63 16.47 -7.02
CA LYS A 180 -7.01 15.10 -6.64
C LYS A 180 -8.14 14.48 -7.47
N THR A 181 -9.04 15.32 -8.01
CA THR A 181 -10.15 14.88 -8.86
C THR A 181 -9.69 14.27 -10.18
N MET A 182 -8.44 14.49 -10.60
CA MET A 182 -7.84 13.85 -11.78
C MET A 182 -7.42 12.40 -11.53
N ALA A 183 -7.33 12.00 -10.25
CA ALA A 183 -6.89 10.69 -9.80
C ALA A 183 -7.81 10.15 -8.67
N PRO A 184 -9.12 9.96 -8.95
CA PRO A 184 -10.11 9.62 -7.92
C PRO A 184 -9.89 8.25 -7.27
N ASP A 185 -9.21 7.32 -7.95
CA ASP A 185 -9.02 5.97 -7.42
C ASP A 185 -7.93 5.92 -6.34
N LEU A 186 -7.02 6.89 -6.31
CA LEU A 186 -5.90 6.91 -5.37
C LEU A 186 -6.35 7.15 -3.93
N ASN A 187 -5.65 6.55 -2.97
CA ASN A 187 -5.96 6.62 -1.54
C ASN A 187 -5.69 8.00 -0.90
N TRP A 188 -6.43 9.03 -1.32
CA TRP A 188 -6.36 10.37 -0.76
C TRP A 188 -6.83 10.39 0.69
N LYS A 189 -5.90 10.59 1.63
CA LYS A 189 -6.24 10.70 3.04
C LYS A 189 -6.53 12.15 3.43
N SER A 190 -7.50 12.33 4.33
CA SER A 190 -7.72 13.62 4.99
C SER A 190 -6.50 13.96 5.85
N ASN A 191 -6.03 15.21 5.77
CA ASN A 191 -4.96 15.77 6.61
C ASN A 191 -5.22 15.40 8.07
N SER A 192 -4.53 14.38 8.56
CA SER A 192 -4.59 13.90 9.93
C SER A 192 -3.25 14.16 10.59
N LYS A 193 -3.19 14.07 11.92
CA LYS A 193 -2.11 14.54 12.80
C LYS A 193 -0.68 13.95 12.54
N GLY A 194 -0.49 13.18 11.46
CA GLY A 194 0.80 12.64 11.03
C GLY A 194 1.62 13.62 10.17
N HIS A 195 2.66 13.10 9.52
CA HIS A 195 3.45 13.92 8.60
C HIS A 195 2.54 14.38 7.45
N LYS A 196 2.62 15.66 7.08
CA LYS A 196 1.70 16.23 6.08
C LYS A 196 1.82 15.58 4.69
N TRP A 197 2.95 14.93 4.38
CA TRP A 197 3.13 14.15 3.16
C TRP A 197 2.45 12.77 3.23
N ASP A 198 2.05 12.28 4.41
CA ASP A 198 1.20 11.09 4.58
C ASP A 198 -0.18 11.23 3.92
N SER A 199 -0.53 12.44 3.48
CA SER A 199 -1.77 12.70 2.74
C SER A 199 -1.62 12.51 1.23
N ILE A 200 -0.40 12.26 0.73
CA ILE A 200 -0.09 12.02 -0.67
C ILE A 200 -0.06 10.50 -0.90
N PRO A 201 -0.90 9.96 -1.79
CA PRO A 201 -0.82 8.56 -2.19
C PRO A 201 0.58 8.17 -2.70
N SER A 202 1.08 7.03 -2.24
CA SER A 202 2.39 6.47 -2.54
C SER A 202 2.67 6.39 -4.05
N GLN A 203 1.65 6.11 -4.85
CA GLN A 203 1.74 6.02 -6.31
C GLN A 203 2.09 7.35 -6.99
N ILE A 204 1.69 8.48 -6.40
CA ILE A 204 2.11 9.80 -6.89
C ILE A 204 3.60 10.01 -6.59
N VAL A 205 4.05 9.61 -5.41
CA VAL A 205 5.45 9.74 -4.99
C VAL A 205 6.36 8.93 -5.92
N TRP A 206 6.03 7.65 -6.16
CA TRP A 206 6.76 6.80 -7.11
C TRP A 206 6.76 7.37 -8.53
N ARG A 207 5.65 7.96 -8.96
CA ARG A 207 5.59 8.57 -10.29
C ARG A 207 6.48 9.80 -10.40
N ILE A 208 6.52 10.64 -9.36
CA ILE A 208 7.41 11.80 -9.30
C ILE A 208 8.88 11.36 -9.34
N GLU A 209 9.26 10.31 -8.60
CA GLU A 209 10.61 9.73 -8.64
C GLU A 209 10.96 9.24 -10.06
N SER A 210 10.06 8.49 -10.70
CA SER A 210 10.25 8.01 -12.07
C SER A 210 10.46 9.15 -13.09
N LEU A 211 9.72 10.25 -12.96
CA LEU A 211 9.90 11.42 -13.83
C LEU A 211 11.25 12.11 -13.60
N LYS A 212 11.67 12.24 -12.34
CA LYS A 212 12.97 12.82 -11.98
C LYS A 212 14.12 12.01 -12.57
N ASP A 213 14.08 10.68 -12.41
CA ASP A 213 15.10 9.78 -12.96
C ASP A 213 15.19 9.89 -14.49
N GLY A 214 14.04 10.03 -15.17
CA GLY A 214 13.97 10.25 -16.62
C GLY A 214 14.62 11.57 -17.07
N GLU A 215 14.43 12.65 -16.33
CA GLU A 215 15.06 13.96 -16.61
C GLU A 215 16.58 13.91 -16.38
N GLU A 216 17.02 13.30 -15.28
CA GLU A 216 18.45 13.18 -14.96
C GLU A 216 19.19 12.33 -15.99
N ASN A 217 18.60 11.22 -16.42
CA ASN A 217 19.17 10.37 -17.46
C ASN A 217 19.27 11.13 -18.79
N SER A 218 18.25 11.90 -19.17
CA SER A 218 18.27 12.70 -20.40
C SER A 218 19.38 13.77 -20.39
N ARG A 219 19.63 14.43 -19.24
CA ARG A 219 20.72 15.42 -19.06
C ARG A 219 22.12 14.80 -19.13
N ARG A 220 22.29 13.55 -18.69
CA ARG A 220 23.57 12.83 -18.79
C ARG A 220 23.91 12.53 -20.25
N HIS A 221 22.91 12.12 -21.05
CA HIS A 221 23.11 11.82 -22.47
C HIS A 221 23.37 13.07 -23.32
N SER A 222 22.84 14.24 -22.95
CA SER A 222 23.09 15.49 -23.69
C SER A 222 24.47 16.10 -23.43
N LYS A 223 25.13 15.79 -22.31
CA LYS A 223 26.47 16.31 -21.96
C LYS A 223 27.63 15.45 -22.50
N GLY A 224 27.35 14.24 -22.97
CA GLY A 224 28.33 13.32 -23.52
C GLY A 224 28.52 13.40 -25.04
N LYS A 225 27.94 14.42 -25.69
CA LYS A 225 28.13 14.76 -27.11
C LYS A 225 28.86 16.09 -27.21
#